data_AF-A0A958JC49-F1
#
_entry.id   AF-A0A958JC49-F1
#
_cell.length_a   1.000
_cell.length_b   1.000
_cell.length_c   1.000
_cell.angle_alpha   90.00
_cell.angle_beta   90.00
_cell.angle_gamma   90.00
#
_symmetry.space_group_name_H-M   'P 1'
#
loop_
_entity.id
_entity.type
_entity.pdbx_description
1 polymer ?
#
loop_
_entity_poly.entity_id
_entity_poly.type
_entity_poly.pdbx_seq_one_letter_code
_entity_poly.pdbx_strand_id
1 'polypeptide(L)'
;MYYALVAIWVLLPLIFFLFALWSYLEQSTQVAKGKKRNQEPHDLLRQGLFVTACSIIAFLIDTFVIMGGGLDWVFGEWIPQPLVRFVAYPFILYVAAMAFGGSKAPRIEKAPRPSERYKYSKKK
;
A
#
# COMPACT_ATOMS: atom_id res chain seq x y z
N MET A 1 -10.55 -16.49 17.11
CA MET A 1 -10.12 -15.06 16.98
C MET A 1 -8.83 -14.89 16.17
N TYR A 2 -7.77 -15.66 16.43
CA TYR A 2 -6.48 -15.55 15.72
C TYR A 2 -6.60 -15.57 14.18
N TYR A 3 -7.28 -16.56 13.61
CA TYR A 3 -7.46 -16.67 12.16
C TYR A 3 -8.22 -15.50 11.53
N ALA A 4 -9.13 -14.85 12.26
CA ALA A 4 -9.85 -13.68 11.76
C ALA A 4 -8.94 -12.45 11.64
N LEU A 5 -8.00 -12.30 12.58
CA LEU A 5 -7.03 -11.20 12.57
C LEU A 5 -6.02 -11.38 11.44
N VAL A 6 -5.49 -12.60 11.28
CA VAL A 6 -4.61 -12.99 10.16
C VAL A 6 -5.33 -12.82 8.82
N ALA A 7 -6.59 -13.25 8.72
CA ALA A 7 -7.39 -13.07 7.52
C ALA A 7 -7.49 -11.58 7.16
N ILE A 8 -7.86 -10.71 8.11
CA ILE A 8 -7.94 -9.26 7.85
C ILE A 8 -6.58 -8.69 7.41
N TRP A 9 -5.51 -9.09 8.08
CA TRP A 9 -4.17 -8.59 7.82
C TRP A 9 -3.57 -9.02 6.49
N VAL A 10 -4.00 -10.15 5.93
CA VAL A 10 -3.52 -10.63 4.63
C VAL A 10 -4.50 -10.26 3.52
N LEU A 11 -5.80 -10.50 3.72
CA LEU A 11 -6.83 -10.25 2.71
C LEU A 11 -6.95 -8.77 2.37
N LEU A 12 -6.92 -7.88 3.36
CA LEU A 12 -7.15 -6.46 3.10
C LEU A 12 -6.02 -5.84 2.24
N PRO A 13 -4.73 -6.04 2.57
CA PRO A 13 -3.62 -5.71 1.68
C PRO A 13 -3.70 -6.38 0.30
N LEU A 14 -4.08 -7.65 0.25
CA LEU A 14 -4.20 -8.41 -1.00
C LEU A 14 -5.30 -7.83 -1.90
N ILE A 15 -6.44 -7.45 -1.33
CA ILE A 15 -7.53 -6.79 -2.06
C ILE A 15 -7.07 -5.44 -2.62
N PHE A 16 -6.38 -4.62 -1.81
CA PHE A 16 -5.81 -3.36 -2.30
C PHE A 16 -4.78 -3.57 -3.41
N PHE A 17 -3.95 -4.60 -3.30
CA PHE A 17 -3.00 -4.98 -4.34
C PHE A 17 -3.71 -5.39 -5.63
N LEU A 18 -4.77 -6.20 -5.56
CA LEU A 18 -5.56 -6.60 -6.73
C LEU A 18 -6.24 -5.40 -7.39
N PHE A 19 -6.78 -4.45 -6.62
CA PHE A 19 -7.32 -3.20 -7.17
C PHE A 19 -6.26 -2.34 -7.83
N ALA A 20 -5.07 -2.21 -7.22
CA ALA A 20 -3.95 -1.50 -7.80
C ALA A 20 -3.47 -2.15 -9.11
N LEU A 21 -3.40 -3.49 -9.14
CA LEU A 21 -3.04 -4.27 -10.33
C LEU A 21 -4.10 -4.14 -11.43
N TRP A 22 -5.39 -4.20 -11.08
CA TRP A 22 -6.48 -3.98 -12.03
C TRP A 22 -6.42 -2.58 -12.64
N SER A 23 -6.24 -1.54 -11.80
CA SER A 23 -6.10 -0.16 -12.26
C SER A 23 -4.88 0.02 -13.18
N TYR A 24 -3.76 -0.65 -12.86
CA TYR A 24 -2.58 -0.69 -13.72
C TYR A 24 -2.88 -1.29 -15.11
N LEU A 25 -3.59 -2.42 -15.16
CA LEU A 25 -3.98 -3.08 -16.41
C LEU A 25 -4.98 -2.24 -17.23
N GLU A 26 -5.91 -1.58 -16.57
CA GLU A 26 -6.85 -0.69 -17.24
C GLU A 26 -6.14 0.54 -17.83
N GLN A 27 -5.20 1.13 -17.10
CA GLN A 27 -4.42 2.25 -17.62
C GLN A 27 -3.50 1.85 -18.78
N SER A 28 -2.86 0.68 -18.72
CA SER A 28 -1.99 0.21 -19.81
C SER A 28 -2.79 -0.06 -21.10
N THR A 29 -3.99 -0.62 -20.99
CA THR A 29 -4.88 -0.82 -22.14
C THR A 29 -5.44 0.48 -22.70
N GLN A 30 -5.72 1.50 -21.86
CA GLN A 30 -6.14 2.82 -22.34
C GLN A 30 -5.02 3.57 -23.07
N VAL A 31 -3.76 3.43 -22.62
CA VAL A 31 -2.58 3.97 -23.31
C VAL A 31 -2.42 3.32 -24.69
N ALA A 32 -2.60 2.00 -24.80
CA ALA A 32 -2.57 1.30 -26.08
C ALA A 32 -3.66 1.78 -27.07
N LYS A 33 -4.77 2.33 -26.55
CA LYS A 33 -5.86 2.95 -27.33
C LYS A 33 -5.65 4.45 -27.60
N GLY A 34 -4.48 5.01 -27.27
CA GLY A 34 -4.12 6.41 -27.56
C GLY A 34 -4.70 7.45 -26.58
N LYS A 35 -5.27 7.06 -25.43
CA LYS A 35 -5.73 8.01 -24.42
C LYS A 35 -4.55 8.59 -23.62
N LYS A 36 -4.63 9.89 -23.28
CA LYS A 36 -3.64 10.56 -22.42
C LYS A 36 -3.62 9.96 -21.02
N ARG A 37 -2.41 9.71 -20.53
CA ARG A 37 -2.10 9.09 -19.24
C ARG A 37 -2.27 10.15 -18.13
N ASN A 38 -3.19 9.92 -17.19
CA ASN A 38 -3.51 10.89 -16.13
C ASN A 38 -2.78 10.61 -14.80
N GLN A 39 -2.12 9.46 -14.67
CA GLN A 39 -1.30 9.03 -13.53
C GLN A 39 -0.17 8.12 -14.00
N GLU A 40 0.95 8.07 -13.25
CA GLU A 40 1.98 7.05 -13.48
C GLU A 40 1.54 5.73 -12.80
N PRO A 41 1.11 4.71 -13.55
CA PRO A 41 0.64 3.43 -12.98
C PRO A 41 1.76 2.68 -12.24
N HIS A 42 3.03 3.07 -12.49
CA HIS A 42 4.18 2.59 -11.75
C HIS A 42 4.08 2.91 -10.25
N ASP A 43 3.44 4.02 -9.86
CA ASP A 43 3.33 4.41 -8.45
C ASP A 43 2.34 3.52 -7.69
N LEU A 44 1.19 3.19 -8.31
CA LEU A 44 0.21 2.28 -7.72
C LEU A 44 0.76 0.87 -7.53
N LEU A 45 1.50 0.36 -8.51
CA LEU A 45 2.09 -0.98 -8.43
C LEU A 45 3.22 -1.04 -7.39
N ARG A 46 4.04 0.02 -7.28
CA ARG A 46 5.03 0.17 -6.19
C ARG A 46 4.37 0.21 -4.81
N GLN A 47 3.31 1.00 -4.64
CA GLN A 47 2.57 1.07 -3.38
C GLN A 47 1.94 -0.27 -3.03
N GLY A 48 1.32 -0.95 -4.00
CA GLY A 48 0.75 -2.28 -3.81
C GLY A 48 1.80 -3.30 -3.38
N LEU A 49 2.94 -3.39 -4.10
CA LEU A 49 4.04 -4.29 -3.74
C LEU A 49 4.61 -3.97 -2.35
N PHE A 50 4.77 -2.69 -2.03
CA PHE A 50 5.26 -2.25 -0.72
C PHE A 50 4.34 -2.72 0.41
N VAL A 51 3.03 -2.49 0.28
CA VAL A 51 2.05 -2.89 1.29
C VAL A 51 1.99 -4.42 1.41
N THR A 52 2.01 -5.15 0.30
CA THR A 52 2.04 -6.62 0.30
C THR A 52 3.31 -7.15 0.98
N ALA A 53 4.49 -6.60 0.67
CA ALA A 53 5.74 -6.99 1.31
C ALA A 53 5.71 -6.74 2.82
N CYS A 54 5.23 -5.57 3.26
CA CYS A 54 5.06 -5.27 4.69
C CYS A 54 4.11 -6.26 5.37
N SER A 55 3.06 -6.68 4.68
CA SER A 55 2.07 -7.65 5.19
C SER A 55 2.67 -9.05 5.34
N ILE A 56 3.50 -9.47 4.38
CA ILE A 56 4.24 -10.74 4.48
C ILE A 56 5.23 -10.70 5.66
N ILE A 57 5.99 -9.61 5.80
CA ILE A 57 6.94 -9.44 6.91
C ILE A 57 6.21 -9.47 8.25
N ALA A 58 5.09 -8.75 8.37
CA ALA A 58 4.28 -8.75 9.58
C ALA A 58 3.70 -10.13 9.92
N PHE A 59 3.25 -10.88 8.91
CA PHE A 59 2.82 -12.26 9.08
C PHE A 59 3.95 -13.18 9.57
N LEU A 60 5.15 -13.04 9.01
CA LEU A 60 6.33 -13.82 9.44
C LEU A 60 6.74 -13.47 10.87
N ILE A 61 6.73 -12.20 11.24
CA ILE A 61 7.03 -11.76 12.61
C ILE A 61 5.98 -12.31 13.58
N ASP A 62 4.70 -12.23 13.25
CA ASP A 62 3.64 -12.80 14.10
C ASP A 62 3.80 -14.32 14.27
N THR A 63 4.09 -15.03 13.18
CA THR A 63 4.19 -16.50 13.19
C THR A 63 5.44 -17.00 13.93
N PHE A 64 6.61 -16.40 13.67
CA PHE A 64 7.88 -16.91 14.18
C PHE A 64 8.33 -16.25 15.48
N VAL A 65 7.99 -14.97 15.69
CA VAL A 65 8.47 -14.21 16.86
C VAL A 65 7.40 -14.12 17.94
N ILE A 66 6.17 -13.74 17.58
CA ILE A 66 5.09 -13.54 18.55
C ILE A 66 4.52 -14.89 19.00
N MET A 67 4.11 -15.74 18.06
CA MET A 67 3.61 -17.09 18.36
C MET A 67 4.70 -18.05 18.82
N GLY A 68 5.94 -17.87 18.34
CA GLY A 68 7.08 -18.71 18.74
C GLY A 68 7.57 -18.45 20.17
N GLY A 69 6.94 -17.55 20.93
CA GLY A 69 7.34 -17.21 22.31
C GLY A 69 8.58 -16.31 22.40
N GLY A 70 9.08 -15.80 21.27
CA GLY A 70 10.25 -14.91 21.24
C GLY A 70 10.00 -13.60 21.99
N LEU A 71 8.77 -13.09 21.98
CA LEU A 71 8.37 -11.93 22.77
C LEU A 71 8.24 -12.23 24.26
N ASP A 72 7.77 -13.42 24.62
CA ASP A 72 7.60 -13.81 26.02
C ASP A 72 8.98 -13.89 26.71
N TRP A 73 10.05 -14.19 25.96
CA TRP A 73 11.43 -14.15 26.45
C TRP A 73 11.94 -12.72 26.74
N VAL A 74 11.49 -11.72 25.98
CA VAL A 74 11.98 -10.33 26.08
C VAL A 74 11.13 -9.48 27.03
N PHE A 75 9.80 -9.63 26.98
CA PHE A 75 8.85 -8.79 27.71
C PHE A 75 8.10 -9.52 28.83
N GLY A 76 8.22 -10.85 28.92
CA GLY A 76 7.48 -11.66 29.89
C GLY A 76 5.96 -11.52 29.73
N GLU A 77 5.21 -11.77 30.80
CA GLU A 77 3.74 -11.66 30.83
C GLU A 77 3.22 -10.20 30.95
N TRP A 78 4.12 -9.21 30.93
CA TRP A 78 3.76 -7.81 31.20
C TRP A 78 2.96 -7.16 30.07
N ILE A 79 3.06 -7.69 28.84
CA ILE A 79 2.39 -7.12 27.68
C ILE A 79 1.41 -8.13 27.10
N PRO A 80 0.10 -7.80 27.03
CA PRO A 80 -0.88 -8.70 26.44
C PRO A 80 -0.56 -8.90 24.95
N GLN A 81 -0.35 -10.16 24.55
CA GLN A 81 -0.02 -10.54 23.17
C GLN A 81 -0.97 -9.94 22.11
N PRO A 82 -2.29 -9.84 22.32
CA PRO A 82 -3.19 -9.21 21.34
C PRO A 82 -2.85 -7.74 21.05
N LEU A 83 -2.35 -7.00 22.05
CA LEU A 83 -1.96 -5.60 21.89
C LEU A 83 -0.71 -5.48 21.01
N VAL A 84 0.29 -6.34 21.24
CA VAL A 84 1.51 -6.36 20.42
C VAL A 84 1.16 -6.71 18.98
N ARG A 85 0.29 -7.69 18.77
CA ARG A 85 -0.22 -8.04 17.44
C ARG A 85 -0.92 -6.86 16.79
N PHE A 86 -1.78 -6.13 17.48
CA PHE A 86 -2.48 -5.00 16.87
C PHE A 86 -1.52 -3.88 16.42
N VAL A 87 -0.45 -3.63 17.18
CA VAL A 87 0.50 -2.55 16.93
C VAL A 87 1.64 -2.98 15.96
N ALA A 88 1.92 -4.27 15.82
CA ALA A 88 3.04 -4.76 15.03
C ALA A 88 2.97 -4.33 13.55
N TYR A 89 1.80 -4.42 12.90
CA TYR A 89 1.67 -4.04 11.48
C TYR A 89 1.82 -2.55 11.22
N PRO A 90 1.09 -1.64 11.90
CA PRO A 90 1.29 -0.23 11.68
C PRO A 90 2.74 0.18 12.00
N PHE A 91 3.37 -0.46 12.99
CA PHE A 91 4.79 -0.23 13.28
C PHE A 91 5.71 -0.68 12.14
N ILE A 92 5.52 -1.90 11.61
CA ILE A 92 6.31 -2.42 10.47
C ILE A 92 6.11 -1.54 9.23
N LEU A 93 4.87 -1.18 8.92
CA LEU A 93 4.56 -0.26 7.82
C LEU A 93 5.26 1.09 8.01
N TYR A 94 5.23 1.64 9.21
CA TYR A 94 5.87 2.91 9.53
C TYR A 94 7.39 2.86 9.38
N VAL A 95 8.03 1.84 9.95
CA VAL A 95 9.49 1.63 9.84
C VAL A 95 9.91 1.40 8.40
N ALA A 96 9.18 0.57 7.65
CA ALA A 96 9.42 0.35 6.24
C ALA A 96 9.24 1.65 5.44
N ALA A 97 8.22 2.45 5.73
CA ALA A 97 7.97 3.70 5.03
C ALA A 97 9.09 4.73 5.28
N MET A 98 9.64 4.77 6.50
CA MET A 98 10.80 5.59 6.81
C MET A 98 12.06 5.11 6.07
N ALA A 99 12.27 3.80 5.99
CA ALA A 99 13.44 3.22 5.33
C ALA A 99 13.44 3.40 3.80
N PHE A 100 12.29 3.21 3.16
CA PHE A 100 12.17 3.28 1.70
C PHE A 100 11.86 4.69 1.15
N GLY A 101 11.59 5.64 2.05
CA GLY A 101 11.15 7.00 1.69
C GLY A 101 9.71 6.95 1.19
N GLY A 102 8.78 7.45 2.01
CA GLY A 102 7.34 7.43 1.72
C GLY A 102 6.99 7.91 0.30
N SER A 103 5.87 7.42 -0.25
CA SER A 103 5.51 7.74 -1.63
C SER A 103 5.41 9.26 -1.83
N LYS A 104 6.01 9.77 -2.91
CA LYS A 104 5.89 11.19 -3.30
C LYS A 104 4.42 11.58 -3.32
N ALA A 105 4.11 12.79 -2.84
CA ALA A 105 2.74 13.30 -2.81
C ALA A 105 2.09 13.13 -4.20
N PRO A 106 0.83 12.65 -4.28
CA PRO A 106 0.15 12.45 -5.55
C PRO A 106 0.21 13.76 -6.35
N ARG A 107 0.89 13.75 -7.50
CA ARG A 107 0.84 14.89 -8.43
C ARG A 107 -0.57 14.92 -9.02
N ILE A 108 -1.44 15.69 -8.38
CA ILE A 108 -2.71 16.09 -8.99
C ILE A 108 -2.34 17.13 -10.05
N GLU A 109 -2.09 16.69 -11.27
CA GLU A 109 -2.13 17.60 -12.42
C GLU A 109 -3.54 18.19 -12.44
N LYS A 110 -3.66 19.47 -12.06
CA LYS A 110 -4.93 20.18 -12.12
C LYS A 110 -5.42 20.09 -13.55
N ALA A 111 -6.61 19.51 -13.73
CA ALA A 111 -7.29 19.54 -15.01
C ALA A 111 -7.32 20.99 -15.52
N PRO A 112 -7.00 21.24 -16.81
CA PRO A 112 -6.92 22.59 -17.34
C PRO A 112 -8.25 23.29 -17.12
N ARG A 113 -8.20 24.50 -16.54
CA ARG A 113 -9.40 25.29 -16.28
C ARG A 113 -10.12 25.56 -17.60
N PRO A 114 -11.47 25.61 -17.63
CA PRO A 114 -12.23 25.87 -18.87
C PRO A 114 -11.76 27.13 -19.62
N SER A 115 -11.29 28.14 -18.88
CA SER A 115 -10.73 29.39 -19.43
C SER A 115 -9.42 29.21 -20.21
N GLU A 116 -8.63 28.17 -19.92
CA GLU A 116 -7.38 27.88 -20.62
C GLU A 116 -7.62 27.11 -21.93
N ARG A 117 -8.70 26.32 -22.03
CA ARG A 117 -9.09 25.63 -23.28
C ARG A 117 -9.29 26.58 -24.45
N TYR A 118 -9.84 27.77 -24.19
CA TYR A 118 -10.06 28.79 -25.22
C TYR A 118 -8.77 29.37 -25.81
N LYS A 119 -7.69 29.47 -25.02
CA LYS A 119 -6.39 29.98 -25.51
C LYS A 119 -5.71 29.03 -26.48
N TYR A 120 -5.90 27.72 -26.33
CA TYR A 120 -5.31 26.72 -27.22
C TYR A 120 -6.12 26.50 -28.50
N SER A 121 -7.42 26.78 -28.49
CA SER A 121 -8.27 26.66 -29.68
C SER A 121 -8.02 27.74 -30.73
N LYS A 122 -7.46 28.89 -30.37
CA LYS A 122 -7.18 30.02 -31.28
C LYS A 122 -5.77 30.01 -31.90
N LYS A 123 -4.94 29.01 -31.56
CA LYS A 123 -3.55 28.89 -32.06
C LYS A 123 -3.38 27.82 -33.16
N LYS A 124 -4.48 27.24 -33.64
CA LYS A 124 -4.53 26.45 -34.88
C LYS A 124 -5.18 27.30 -35.96
#